data_AF-F5NWE0-F1
#
_entry.id   AF-F5NWE0-F1
#
_cell.length_a   1.000
_cell.length_b   1.000
_cell.length_c   1.000
_cell.angle_alpha   90.00
_cell.angle_beta   90.00
_cell.angle_gamma   90.00
#
_symmetry.space_group_name_H-M   'P 1'
#
loop_
_entity.id
_entity.type
_entity.pdbx_description
1 polymer ?
#
loop_
_entity_poly.entity_id
_entity_poly.type
_entity_poly.pdbx_seq_one_letter_code
_entity_poly.pdbx_strand_id
1 'polypeptide(L)'
;MSTHVLQSLQRLTSSPDYHGPQIYFSMSDGQQNTLHRPLADAVTAWFPENKQSDVSQIWHAFEHEEHANTFSAFLDRLSDTVSARNTSGFREQVAAWLEKLSASAELRQQSFAVAADATESCEDRVALTWNNLRKTLLVHQASEGLFDNDTGALLSLGREMFRLEILEDIARDKVRTLHFVDEIEVYLAFQTMLAEKLQLSTAVKE
;
A
#
# COMPACT_ATOMS: atom_id res chain seq x y z
N MET A 1 -12.86 -10.18 5.61
CA MET A 1 -12.81 -8.81 6.14
C MET A 1 -11.39 -8.56 6.58
N SER A 2 -10.88 -7.33 6.43
CA SER A 2 -9.54 -7.00 6.90
C SER A 2 -9.46 -7.04 8.43
N THR A 3 -8.25 -7.17 8.93
CA THR A 3 -7.96 -7.24 10.37
C THR A 3 -8.40 -5.97 11.09
N HIS A 4 -8.21 -4.81 10.47
CA HIS A 4 -8.62 -3.51 11.01
C HIS A 4 -10.15 -3.37 11.15
N VAL A 5 -10.91 -3.86 10.17
CA VAL A 5 -12.39 -3.86 10.26
C VAL A 5 -12.88 -4.80 11.37
N LEU A 6 -12.26 -5.96 11.54
CA LEU A 6 -12.59 -6.89 12.63
C LEU A 6 -12.29 -6.30 14.01
N GLN A 7 -11.13 -5.64 14.18
CA GLN A 7 -10.76 -4.95 15.42
C GLN A 7 -11.71 -3.79 15.74
N SER A 8 -12.09 -2.99 14.73
CA SER A 8 -13.05 -1.90 14.88
C SER A 8 -14.42 -2.41 15.30
N LEU A 9 -14.87 -3.51 14.68
CA LEU A 9 -16.13 -4.16 15.02
C LEU A 9 -16.12 -4.70 16.46
N GLN A 10 -15.03 -5.37 16.88
CA GLN A 10 -14.86 -5.82 18.26
C GLN A 10 -14.92 -4.67 19.27
N ARG A 11 -14.26 -3.54 18.97
CA ARG A 11 -14.26 -2.36 19.84
C ARG A 11 -15.65 -1.76 19.98
N LEU A 12 -16.41 -1.67 18.88
CA LEU A 12 -17.78 -1.13 18.85
C LEU A 12 -18.77 -2.04 19.58
N THR A 13 -18.75 -3.35 19.31
CA THR A 13 -19.70 -4.31 19.93
C THR A 13 -19.43 -4.55 21.41
N SER A 14 -18.22 -4.24 21.89
CA SER A 14 -17.85 -4.37 23.31
C SER A 14 -18.13 -3.09 24.12
N SER A 15 -18.63 -2.02 23.49
CA SER A 15 -18.95 -0.76 24.16
C SER A 15 -20.22 -0.91 25.01
N PRO A 16 -20.27 -0.35 26.25
CA PRO A 16 -21.44 -0.44 27.13
C PRO A 16 -22.70 0.23 26.55
N ASP A 17 -22.53 1.20 25.64
CA ASP A 17 -23.63 1.93 24.98
C ASP A 17 -23.97 1.39 23.58
N TYR A 18 -23.54 0.16 23.26
CA TYR A 18 -23.82 -0.45 21.97
C TYR A 18 -25.30 -0.88 21.87
N HIS A 19 -26.05 -0.21 20.99
CA HIS A 19 -27.45 -0.53 20.69
C HIS A 19 -27.66 -1.19 19.32
N GLY A 20 -26.58 -1.68 18.69
CA GLY A 20 -26.64 -2.34 17.39
C GLY A 20 -26.99 -3.83 17.47
N PRO A 21 -27.10 -4.50 16.32
CA PRO A 21 -27.36 -5.95 16.27
C PRO A 21 -26.19 -6.76 16.84
N GLN A 22 -26.47 -7.94 17.39
CA GLN A 22 -25.41 -8.88 17.79
C GLN A 22 -24.77 -9.47 16.53
N ILE A 23 -23.50 -9.16 16.30
CA ILE A 23 -22.74 -9.65 15.15
C ILE A 23 -21.81 -10.76 15.64
N TYR A 24 -21.93 -11.95 15.05
CA TYR A 24 -21.03 -13.07 15.30
C TYR A 24 -19.92 -13.06 14.25
N PHE A 25 -18.68 -12.94 14.70
CA PHE A 25 -17.50 -12.98 13.84
C PHE A 25 -16.40 -13.74 14.57
N SER A 26 -15.60 -14.48 13.83
CA SER A 26 -14.39 -15.13 14.35
C SER A 26 -13.23 -14.16 14.20
N MET A 27 -12.69 -13.69 15.33
CA MET A 27 -11.31 -13.24 15.36
C MET A 27 -10.46 -14.50 15.15
N SER A 28 -9.63 -14.52 14.11
CA SER A 28 -8.53 -15.48 14.12
C SER A 28 -7.74 -15.19 15.39
N ASP A 29 -7.68 -16.13 16.33
CA ASP A 29 -6.78 -16.09 17.51
C ASP A 29 -5.32 -16.13 17.01
N GLY A 30 -4.89 -15.07 16.34
CA GLY A 30 -3.49 -14.73 16.19
C GLY A 30 -3.11 -13.97 17.43
N GLN A 31 -2.84 -14.69 18.53
CA GLN A 31 -2.02 -14.13 19.60
C GLN A 31 -0.83 -13.43 18.95
N GLN A 32 -0.69 -12.15 19.29
CA GLN A 32 0.48 -11.28 19.18
C GLN A 32 1.82 -11.99 18.91
N ASN A 33 1.97 -12.48 17.69
CA ASN A 33 3.23 -12.88 17.13
C ASN A 33 3.15 -12.37 15.70
N THR A 34 3.39 -11.06 15.54
CA THR A 34 3.94 -10.53 14.30
C THR A 34 5.33 -11.15 14.13
N LEU A 35 5.38 -12.47 13.92
CA LEU A 35 6.45 -13.08 13.18
C LEU A 35 6.27 -12.50 11.79
N HIS A 36 6.89 -11.33 11.58
CA HIS A 36 7.02 -10.73 10.28
C HIS A 36 7.47 -11.85 9.35
N ARG A 37 6.64 -12.15 8.35
CA ARG A 37 7.07 -13.17 7.40
C ARG A 37 8.35 -12.64 6.73
N PRO A 38 9.28 -13.54 6.36
CA PRO A 38 10.43 -13.20 5.54
C PRO A 38 10.07 -12.22 4.43
N LEU A 39 10.92 -11.23 4.17
CA LEU A 39 10.69 -10.25 3.11
C LEU A 39 10.43 -10.93 1.75
N ALA A 40 11.16 -12.01 1.47
CA ALA A 40 10.97 -12.81 0.27
C ALA A 40 9.55 -13.40 0.17
N ASP A 41 9.01 -13.93 1.26
CA ASP A 41 7.63 -14.44 1.33
C ASP A 41 6.61 -13.30 1.16
N ALA A 42 6.93 -12.12 1.68
CA ALA A 42 6.09 -10.94 1.53
C ALA A 42 5.95 -10.47 0.09
N VAL A 43 7.06 -10.45 -0.62
CA VAL A 43 7.14 -9.98 -2.00
C VAL A 43 6.57 -11.02 -2.96
N THR A 44 6.92 -12.30 -2.81
CA THR A 44 6.46 -13.37 -3.70
C THR A 44 4.94 -13.50 -3.71
N ALA A 45 4.28 -13.18 -2.61
CA ALA A 45 2.83 -13.14 -2.51
C ALA A 45 2.15 -12.12 -3.43
N TRP A 46 2.88 -11.18 -4.06
CA TRP A 46 2.36 -10.26 -5.06
C TRP A 46 2.51 -10.77 -6.50
N PHE A 47 3.42 -11.73 -6.73
CA PHE A 47 3.73 -12.26 -8.05
C PHE A 47 2.91 -13.53 -8.37
N PRO A 48 2.70 -13.83 -9.67
CA PRO A 48 2.11 -15.10 -10.10
C PRO A 48 3.05 -16.27 -9.81
N GLU A 49 2.51 -17.47 -9.57
CA GLU A 49 3.26 -18.67 -9.14
C GLU A 49 4.48 -18.98 -10.01
N ASN A 50 4.40 -18.75 -11.32
CA ASN A 50 5.48 -18.99 -12.26
C ASN A 50 6.71 -18.10 -12.07
N LYS A 51 6.59 -16.96 -11.39
CA LYS A 51 7.70 -16.02 -11.09
C LYS A 51 8.15 -16.09 -9.63
N GLN A 52 7.42 -16.78 -8.75
CA GLN A 52 7.67 -16.74 -7.31
C GLN A 52 9.05 -17.29 -6.93
N SER A 53 9.53 -18.36 -7.57
CA SER A 53 10.84 -18.93 -7.26
C SER A 53 11.99 -17.93 -7.52
N ASP A 54 11.96 -17.27 -8.68
CA ASP A 54 13.01 -16.32 -9.08
C ASP A 54 12.97 -15.07 -8.21
N VAL A 55 11.76 -14.54 -7.94
CA VAL A 55 11.57 -13.37 -7.08
C VAL A 55 12.02 -13.68 -5.65
N SER A 56 11.67 -14.85 -5.11
CA SER A 56 12.09 -15.27 -3.77
C SER A 56 13.61 -15.26 -3.65
N GLN A 57 14.31 -15.84 -4.62
CA GLN A 57 15.78 -15.92 -4.61
C GLN A 57 16.43 -14.54 -4.66
N ILE A 58 15.90 -13.62 -5.46
CA ILE A 58 16.41 -12.23 -5.54
C ILE A 58 16.19 -11.51 -4.21
N TRP A 59 14.99 -11.60 -3.64
CA TRP A 59 14.60 -10.84 -2.45
C TRP A 59 15.16 -11.42 -1.14
N HIS A 60 15.54 -12.70 -1.11
CA HIS A 60 16.33 -13.26 -0.01
C HIS A 60 17.67 -12.55 0.19
N ALA A 61 18.29 -12.02 -0.88
CA ALA A 61 19.53 -11.25 -0.76
C ALA A 61 19.33 -9.92 -0.03
N PHE A 62 18.11 -9.38 -0.01
CA PHE A 62 17.77 -8.09 0.60
C PHE A 62 17.19 -8.24 2.01
N GLU A 63 17.05 -9.46 2.51
CA GLU A 63 16.42 -9.76 3.80
C GLU A 63 17.20 -9.22 5.00
N HIS A 64 18.51 -9.01 4.84
CA HIS A 64 19.40 -8.47 5.87
C HIS A 64 19.60 -6.95 5.77
N GLU A 65 18.92 -6.28 4.82
CA GLU A 65 19.00 -4.83 4.71
C GLU A 65 18.25 -4.13 5.85
N GLU A 66 18.70 -2.93 6.21
CA GLU A 66 18.04 -2.11 7.22
C GLU A 66 16.59 -1.81 6.80
N HIS A 67 15.65 -1.89 7.75
CA HIS A 67 14.21 -1.69 7.49
C HIS A 67 13.53 -2.73 6.57
N ALA A 68 14.17 -3.86 6.26
CA ALA A 68 13.53 -4.96 5.52
C ALA A 68 12.28 -5.53 6.23
N ASN A 69 12.34 -5.66 7.56
CA ASN A 69 11.22 -6.17 8.37
C ASN A 69 10.01 -5.22 8.40
N THR A 70 10.25 -3.91 8.50
CA THR A 70 9.18 -2.89 8.46
C THR A 70 8.54 -2.84 7.08
N PHE A 71 9.33 -3.01 6.02
CA PHE A 71 8.81 -3.12 4.66
C PHE A 71 7.96 -4.39 4.45
N SER A 72 8.40 -5.54 4.98
CA SER A 72 7.60 -6.78 4.98
C SER A 72 6.24 -6.57 5.66
N ALA A 73 6.23 -5.94 6.84
CA ALA A 73 4.99 -5.62 7.56
C ALA A 73 4.05 -4.71 6.74
N PHE A 74 4.61 -3.72 6.04
CA PHE A 74 3.84 -2.86 5.15
C PHE A 74 3.20 -3.66 4.00
N LEU A 75 3.95 -4.54 3.34
CA LEU A 75 3.41 -5.38 2.25
C LEU A 75 2.30 -6.30 2.74
N ASP A 76 2.42 -6.85 3.94
CA ASP A 76 1.39 -7.71 4.53
C ASP A 76 0.11 -6.94 4.75
N ARG A 77 0.23 -5.76 5.36
CA ARG A 77 -0.92 -4.89 5.59
C ARG A 77 -1.55 -4.41 4.29
N LEU A 78 -0.74 -4.10 3.28
CA LEU A 78 -1.23 -3.75 1.96
C LEU A 78 -1.97 -4.93 1.30
N SER A 79 -1.50 -6.16 1.51
CA SER A 79 -2.13 -7.38 0.98
C SER A 79 -3.42 -7.80 1.69
N ASP A 80 -3.64 -7.35 2.94
CA ASP A 80 -4.86 -7.62 3.71
C ASP A 80 -6.06 -6.80 3.23
N THR A 81 -5.81 -5.75 2.45
CA THR A 81 -6.85 -4.85 1.90
C THR A 81 -7.72 -5.57 0.88
N VAL A 82 -9.02 -5.23 0.82
CA VAL A 82 -9.94 -5.85 -0.16
C VAL A 82 -9.50 -5.57 -1.59
N SER A 83 -8.94 -4.39 -1.87
CA SER A 83 -8.45 -4.03 -3.19
C SER A 83 -7.28 -4.89 -3.66
N ALA A 84 -6.36 -5.29 -2.77
CA ALA A 84 -5.28 -6.21 -3.13
C ALA A 84 -5.79 -7.62 -3.47
N ARG A 85 -6.96 -8.01 -2.95
CA ARG A 85 -7.59 -9.31 -3.21
C ARG A 85 -8.47 -9.30 -4.46
N ASN A 86 -9.17 -8.19 -4.72
CA ASN A 86 -10.22 -8.14 -5.73
C ASN A 86 -9.81 -7.41 -7.02
N THR A 87 -8.78 -6.57 -6.98
CA THR A 87 -8.38 -5.75 -8.13
C THR A 87 -7.05 -6.23 -8.69
N SER A 88 -7.09 -7.02 -9.77
CA SER A 88 -5.88 -7.56 -10.43
C SER A 88 -4.91 -6.46 -10.87
N GLY A 89 -5.43 -5.34 -11.39
CA GLY A 89 -4.61 -4.22 -11.82
C GLY A 89 -3.81 -3.56 -10.70
N PHE A 90 -4.31 -3.57 -9.46
CA PHE A 90 -3.56 -3.04 -8.31
C PHE A 90 -2.39 -3.96 -7.97
N ARG A 91 -2.62 -5.27 -7.96
CA ARG A 91 -1.58 -6.27 -7.72
C ARG A 91 -0.49 -6.23 -8.78
N GLU A 92 -0.86 -6.05 -10.05
CA GLU A 92 0.09 -5.85 -11.15
C GLU A 92 0.91 -4.57 -10.98
N GLN A 93 0.28 -3.47 -10.55
CA GLN A 93 0.99 -2.21 -10.27
C GLN A 93 2.02 -2.37 -9.13
N VAL A 94 1.65 -3.07 -8.05
CA VAL A 94 2.57 -3.37 -6.95
C VAL A 94 3.70 -4.30 -7.41
N ALA A 95 3.39 -5.35 -8.17
CA ALA A 95 4.40 -6.28 -8.70
C ALA A 95 5.40 -5.56 -9.63
N ALA A 96 4.92 -4.74 -10.56
CA ALA A 96 5.79 -3.95 -11.45
C ALA A 96 6.65 -2.94 -10.68
N TRP A 97 6.13 -2.38 -9.58
CA TRP A 97 6.91 -1.52 -8.70
C TRP A 97 7.99 -2.31 -7.95
N LEU A 98 7.69 -3.50 -7.41
CA LEU A 98 8.67 -4.37 -6.77
C LEU A 98 9.79 -4.81 -7.74
N GLU A 99 9.48 -5.07 -9.02
CA GLU A 99 10.50 -5.34 -10.04
C GLU A 99 11.47 -4.16 -10.24
N LYS A 100 11.03 -2.91 -10.05
CA LYS A 100 11.94 -1.74 -10.11
C LYS A 100 12.81 -1.64 -8.86
N LEU A 101 12.28 -1.98 -7.69
CA LEU A 101 13.04 -1.98 -6.43
C LEU A 101 14.14 -3.06 -6.41
N SER A 102 13.94 -4.20 -7.08
CA SER A 102 14.99 -5.21 -7.17
C SER A 102 16.15 -4.75 -8.07
N ALA A 103 15.90 -3.87 -9.04
CA ALA A 103 16.92 -3.36 -9.97
C ALA A 103 17.78 -2.21 -9.42
N SER A 104 17.25 -1.39 -8.51
CA SER A 104 17.96 -0.21 -7.96
C SER A 104 18.08 -0.29 -6.43
N ALA A 105 19.32 -0.40 -5.94
CA ALA A 105 19.62 -0.47 -4.52
C ALA A 105 19.28 0.86 -3.79
N GLU A 106 19.53 2.00 -4.42
CA GLU A 106 19.19 3.32 -3.85
C GLU A 106 17.68 3.48 -3.70
N LEU A 107 16.91 3.13 -4.74
CA LEU A 107 15.45 3.19 -4.70
C LEU A 107 14.88 2.24 -3.64
N ARG A 108 15.46 1.04 -3.50
CA ARG A 108 15.07 0.08 -2.48
C ARG A 108 15.30 0.62 -1.08
N GLN A 109 16.49 1.14 -0.80
CA GLN A 109 16.83 1.73 0.50
C GLN A 109 15.90 2.90 0.85
N GLN A 110 15.64 3.81 -0.09
CA GLN A 110 14.70 4.92 0.12
C GLN A 110 13.28 4.42 0.38
N SER A 111 12.84 3.40 -0.36
CA SER A 111 11.50 2.81 -0.18
C SER A 111 11.35 2.14 1.20
N PHE A 112 12.40 1.47 1.68
CA PHE A 112 12.40 0.83 2.99
C PHE A 112 12.35 1.87 4.12
N ALA A 113 13.10 2.97 3.99
CA ALA A 113 13.05 4.09 4.93
C ALA A 113 11.64 4.72 4.99
N VAL A 114 11.00 4.97 3.85
CA VAL A 114 9.62 5.49 3.80
C VAL A 114 8.63 4.54 4.46
N ALA A 115 8.79 3.22 4.29
CA ALA A 115 7.95 2.23 4.95
C ALA A 115 8.20 2.17 6.47
N ALA A 116 9.45 2.39 6.92
CA ALA A 116 9.78 2.48 8.34
C ALA A 116 9.11 3.71 9.00
N ASP A 117 9.21 4.89 8.38
CA ASP A 117 8.55 6.12 8.86
C ASP A 117 7.03 5.95 8.99
N ALA A 118 6.43 5.20 8.06
CA ALA A 118 5.02 4.89 8.08
C ALA A 118 4.61 3.94 9.21
N THR A 119 5.44 2.93 9.50
CA THR A 119 5.17 1.98 10.59
C THR A 119 5.40 2.60 11.97
N GLU A 120 6.33 3.55 12.09
CA GLU A 120 6.56 4.27 13.35
C GLU A 120 5.50 5.34 13.64
N SER A 121 5.00 6.05 12.62
CA SER A 121 4.25 7.29 12.84
C SER A 121 2.73 7.14 12.99
N CYS A 122 2.10 6.04 12.56
CA CYS A 122 0.68 5.75 12.81
C CYS A 122 0.27 4.38 12.24
N GLU A 123 -0.39 3.55 13.04
CA GLU A 123 -0.84 2.21 12.66
C GLU A 123 -1.73 2.17 11.40
N ASP A 124 -2.41 3.24 10.96
CA ASP A 124 -3.46 3.14 9.92
C ASP A 124 -3.14 3.75 8.54
N ARG A 125 -1.92 4.22 8.28
CA ARG A 125 -1.62 5.05 7.09
C ARG A 125 -1.12 4.31 5.84
N VAL A 126 -1.79 3.24 5.43
CA VAL A 126 -1.35 2.43 4.27
C VAL A 126 -1.44 3.21 2.95
N ALA A 127 -2.50 4.02 2.77
CA ALA A 127 -2.71 4.78 1.54
C ALA A 127 -1.66 5.90 1.36
N LEU A 128 -1.40 6.65 2.43
CA LEU A 128 -0.34 7.67 2.45
C LEU A 128 1.03 7.05 2.13
N THR A 129 1.35 5.92 2.75
CA THR A 129 2.62 5.22 2.53
C THR A 129 2.76 4.80 1.08
N TRP A 130 1.72 4.21 0.49
CA TRP A 130 1.70 3.86 -0.93
C TRP A 130 1.95 5.09 -1.83
N ASN A 131 1.31 6.22 -1.54
CA ASN A 131 1.54 7.46 -2.30
C ASN A 131 2.97 7.98 -2.16
N ASN A 132 3.54 7.94 -0.95
CA ASN A 132 4.92 8.34 -0.69
C ASN A 132 5.93 7.44 -1.41
N LEU A 133 5.69 6.13 -1.44
CA LEU A 133 6.54 5.18 -2.19
C LEU A 133 6.51 5.45 -3.68
N ARG A 134 5.32 5.73 -4.24
CA ARG A 134 5.18 6.13 -5.64
C ARG A 134 5.88 7.46 -5.93
N LYS A 135 5.76 8.44 -5.04
CA LYS A 135 6.48 9.72 -5.14
C LYS A 135 7.99 9.50 -5.13
N THR A 136 8.50 8.61 -4.29
CA THR A 136 9.92 8.25 -4.20
C THR A 136 10.43 7.65 -5.51
N LEU A 137 9.67 6.73 -6.13
CA LEU A 137 9.99 6.22 -7.46
C LEU A 137 10.12 7.35 -8.49
N LEU A 138 9.18 8.30 -8.49
CA LEU A 138 9.21 9.41 -9.45
C LEU A 138 10.39 10.36 -9.24
N VAL A 139 10.71 10.65 -7.98
CA VAL A 139 11.90 11.44 -7.62
C VAL A 139 13.16 10.75 -8.12
N HIS A 140 13.26 9.43 -7.93
CA HIS A 140 14.39 8.65 -8.43
C HIS A 140 14.48 8.70 -9.96
N GLN A 141 13.39 8.45 -10.66
CA GLN A 141 13.34 8.53 -12.13
C GLN A 141 13.71 9.93 -12.65
N ALA A 142 13.29 10.98 -11.96
CA ALA A 142 13.69 12.34 -12.29
C ALA A 142 15.19 12.58 -12.04
N SER A 143 15.76 12.03 -10.97
CA SER A 143 17.19 12.13 -10.69
C SER A 143 18.06 11.36 -11.69
N GLU A 144 17.54 10.29 -12.30
CA GLU A 144 18.20 9.53 -13.37
C GLU A 144 18.11 10.22 -14.75
N GLY A 145 17.48 11.39 -14.84
CA GLY A 145 17.38 12.17 -16.08
C GLY A 145 16.29 11.71 -17.04
N LEU A 146 15.33 10.88 -16.58
CA LEU A 146 14.23 10.37 -17.41
C LEU A 146 13.37 11.50 -18.03
N PHE A 147 13.37 12.68 -17.40
CA PHE A 147 12.56 13.83 -17.82
C PHE A 147 13.39 15.01 -18.37
N ASP A 148 14.70 14.85 -18.58
CA ASP A 148 15.59 15.95 -18.99
C ASP A 148 15.18 16.58 -20.33
N ASN A 149 14.64 15.77 -21.24
CA ASN A 149 14.17 16.20 -22.56
C ASN A 149 12.63 16.32 -22.65
N ASP A 150 11.90 16.02 -21.58
CA ASP A 150 10.44 16.04 -21.56
C ASP A 150 9.88 16.61 -20.25
N THR A 151 10.05 17.93 -20.10
CA THR A 151 9.47 18.68 -18.98
C THR A 151 7.93 18.64 -19.00
N GLY A 152 7.31 18.38 -20.16
CA GLY A 152 5.86 18.23 -20.30
C GLY A 152 5.33 16.99 -19.61
N ALA A 153 6.03 15.86 -19.74
CA ALA A 153 5.74 14.63 -19.00
C ALA A 153 5.89 14.84 -17.49
N LEU A 154 6.97 15.49 -17.03
CA LEU A 154 7.17 15.79 -15.62
C LEU A 154 6.06 16.67 -15.04
N LEU A 155 5.68 17.74 -15.76
CA LEU A 155 4.58 18.63 -15.34
C LEU A 155 3.24 17.89 -15.28
N SER A 156 2.97 17.01 -16.23
CA SER A 156 1.72 16.24 -16.26
C SER A 156 1.64 15.25 -15.12
N LEU A 157 2.76 14.57 -14.85
CA LEU A 157 2.90 13.64 -13.74
C LEU A 157 2.84 14.36 -12.38
N GLY A 158 3.48 15.52 -12.24
CA GLY A 158 3.39 16.35 -11.04
C GLY A 158 1.96 16.81 -10.74
N ARG A 159 1.22 17.22 -11.77
CA ARG A 159 -0.22 17.54 -11.64
C ARG A 159 -1.04 16.32 -11.20
N GLU A 160 -0.73 15.15 -11.74
CA GLU A 160 -1.40 13.91 -11.34
C GLU A 160 -1.10 13.56 -9.88
N MET A 161 0.16 13.62 -9.46
CA MET A 161 0.57 13.36 -8.07
C MET A 161 -0.09 14.32 -7.09
N PHE A 162 -0.19 15.60 -7.44
CA PHE A 162 -0.90 16.58 -6.63
C PHE A 162 -2.38 16.24 -6.44
N ARG A 163 -3.05 15.75 -7.50
CA ARG A 163 -4.44 15.29 -7.41
C ARG A 163 -4.56 14.07 -6.50
N LEU A 164 -3.64 13.12 -6.61
CA LEU A 164 -3.60 11.92 -5.75
C LEU A 164 -3.36 12.26 -4.27
N GLU A 165 -2.51 13.25 -3.99
CA GLU A 165 -2.25 13.74 -2.63
C GLU A 165 -3.52 14.34 -2.01
N ILE A 166 -4.27 15.16 -2.77
CA ILE A 166 -5.57 15.69 -2.30
C ILE A 166 -6.59 14.55 -2.10
N LEU A 167 -6.61 13.54 -2.97
CA LEU A 167 -7.52 12.40 -2.80
C LEU A 167 -7.21 11.58 -1.55
N GLU A 168 -5.94 11.47 -1.15
CA GLU A 168 -5.56 10.84 0.12
C GLU A 168 -6.07 11.65 1.31
N ASP A 169 -5.90 12.97 1.31
CA ASP A 169 -6.43 13.84 2.36
C ASP A 169 -7.96 13.71 2.50
N ILE A 170 -8.68 13.64 1.38
CA ILE A 170 -10.14 13.44 1.34
C ILE A 170 -10.51 12.04 1.83
N ALA A 171 -9.78 11.00 1.42
CA ALA A 171 -10.01 9.64 1.87
C ALA A 171 -9.83 9.54 3.39
N ARG A 172 -8.78 10.15 3.92
CA ARG A 172 -8.51 10.21 5.36
C ARG A 172 -9.63 10.91 6.13
N ASP A 173 -10.10 12.05 5.66
CA ASP A 173 -11.22 12.75 6.29
C ASP A 173 -12.50 11.91 6.25
N LYS A 174 -12.73 11.19 5.14
CA LYS A 174 -13.89 10.32 4.98
C LYS A 174 -13.83 9.09 5.89
N VAL A 175 -12.67 8.46 6.05
CA VAL A 175 -12.48 7.26 6.88
C VAL A 175 -12.72 7.53 8.35
N ARG A 176 -12.46 8.75 8.82
CA ARG A 176 -12.85 9.17 10.18
C ARG A 176 -14.37 9.07 10.43
N THR A 177 -15.18 9.06 9.37
CA THR A 177 -16.64 8.90 9.43
C THR A 177 -17.12 7.45 9.21
N LEU A 178 -16.22 6.53 8.85
CA LEU A 178 -16.53 5.15 8.47
C LEU A 178 -15.76 4.16 9.35
N HIS A 179 -16.46 3.34 10.14
CA HIS A 179 -15.81 2.42 11.09
C HIS A 179 -15.49 1.02 10.53
N PHE A 180 -15.95 0.71 9.32
CA PHE A 180 -15.89 -0.64 8.75
C PHE A 180 -15.24 -0.68 7.36
N VAL A 181 -14.45 0.34 7.03
CA VAL A 181 -13.77 0.46 5.74
C VAL A 181 -12.33 0.90 5.99
N ASP A 182 -11.39 0.33 5.24
CA ASP A 182 -9.98 0.71 5.33
C ASP A 182 -9.69 1.98 4.52
N GLU A 183 -8.72 2.78 4.98
CA GLU A 183 -8.37 4.05 4.34
C GLU A 183 -7.99 3.90 2.87
N ILE A 184 -7.20 2.89 2.59
CA ILE A 184 -6.76 2.58 1.23
C ILE A 184 -7.89 2.13 0.31
N GLU A 185 -8.95 1.51 0.83
CA GLU A 185 -10.11 1.14 0.02
C GLU A 185 -10.90 2.37 -0.42
N VAL A 186 -11.10 3.32 0.50
CA VAL A 186 -11.74 4.61 0.19
C VAL A 186 -10.88 5.39 -0.81
N TYR A 187 -9.56 5.41 -0.60
CA TYR A 187 -8.63 6.08 -1.49
C TYR A 187 -8.63 5.48 -2.91
N LEU A 188 -8.53 4.15 -3.02
CA LEU A 188 -8.55 3.46 -4.31
C LEU A 188 -9.92 3.63 -5.01
N ALA A 189 -11.02 3.61 -4.27
CA ALA A 189 -12.34 3.90 -4.81
C ALA A 189 -12.40 5.31 -5.43
N PHE A 190 -11.87 6.33 -4.73
CA PHE A 190 -11.76 7.67 -5.32
C PHE A 190 -10.87 7.70 -6.56
N GLN A 191 -9.73 7.01 -6.50
CA GLN A 191 -8.77 6.97 -7.61
C GLN A 191 -9.41 6.37 -8.88
N THR A 192 -10.15 5.26 -8.76
CA THR A 192 -10.84 4.61 -9.89
C THR A 192 -12.06 5.43 -10.36
N MET A 193 -12.91 5.90 -9.44
CA MET A 193 -14.13 6.65 -9.81
C MET A 193 -13.84 8.02 -10.41
N LEU A 194 -12.73 8.66 -10.01
CA LEU A 194 -12.32 9.96 -10.51
C LEU A 194 -11.24 9.87 -11.59
N ALA A 195 -10.83 8.67 -11.99
CA ALA A 195 -9.78 8.45 -12.97
C ALA A 195 -10.00 9.24 -14.26
N GLU A 196 -11.21 9.15 -14.83
CA GLU A 196 -11.54 9.86 -16.07
C GLU A 196 -11.65 11.37 -15.86
N LYS A 197 -12.31 11.80 -14.78
CA LYS A 197 -12.57 13.23 -14.50
C LYS A 197 -11.29 13.99 -14.16
N LEU A 198 -10.38 13.34 -13.44
CA LEU A 198 -9.11 13.91 -12.99
C LEU A 198 -7.93 13.45 -13.84
N GLN A 199 -8.17 12.77 -14.97
CA GLN A 199 -7.14 12.29 -15.89
C GLN A 199 -5.99 11.57 -15.17
N LEU A 200 -6.32 10.65 -14.27
CA LEU A 200 -5.35 9.89 -13.50
C LEU A 200 -4.87 8.71 -14.36
N SER A 201 -3.69 8.85 -14.98
CA SER A 201 -3.10 7.80 -15.82
C SER A 201 -2.68 6.57 -15.01
N THR A 202 -2.43 6.76 -13.72
CA THR A 202 -1.95 5.77 -12.78
C THR A 202 -3.04 5.19 -11.88
N ALA A 203 -4.30 5.59 -12.10
CA ALA A 203 -5.45 4.93 -11.53
C ALA A 203 -5.54 3.49 -12.00
N VAL A 204 -5.80 2.59 -11.05
CA VAL A 204 -6.14 1.22 -11.37
C VAL A 204 -7.49 1.25 -12.08
N LYS A 205 -7.47 0.99 -13.38
CA LYS A 205 -8.68 0.84 -14.18
C LYS A 205 -9.16 -0.59 -14.02
N GLU A 206 -10.41 -0.75 -13.60
CA GLU A 206 -11.12 -2.04 -13.69
C GLU A 206 -11.39 -2.42 -15.14
#